data_AF-A0A845WJP2-F1
#
_entry.id   AF-A0A845WJP2-F1
#
_cell.length_a   1.000
_cell.length_b   1.000
_cell.length_c   1.000
_cell.angle_alpha   90.00
_cell.angle_beta   90.00
_cell.angle_gamma   90.00
#
_symmetry.space_group_name_H-M   'P 1'
#
loop_
_entity.id
_entity.type
_entity.pdbx_description
1 polymer ?
#
loop_
_entity_poly.entity_id
_entity_poly.type
_entity_poly.pdbx_seq_one_letter_code
_entity_poly.pdbx_strand_id
1 'polypeptide(L)'
;MASEAQVKRYLTYWFQLGKKVVMRNGFSAMHPQSLTNGKHYSQEFETIWQLVISPETGDCYLEGTDETIAELLTPKWDILPCSRCDMPLPIKTAGIPPTCCPCFDLPTWPNTELPAPRDPVCSQTELRGICDRLNKITDN
;
A
#
# COMPACT_ATOMS: atom_id res chain seq x y z
N MET A 1 -15.90 -2.93 0.41
CA MET A 1 -15.35 -1.60 0.77
C MET A 1 -13.95 -1.79 1.32
N ALA A 2 -12.97 -1.08 0.78
CA ALA A 2 -11.63 -1.03 1.34
C ALA A 2 -11.63 -0.35 2.73
N SER A 3 -11.01 -1.02 3.70
CA SER A 3 -10.73 -0.45 5.03
C SER A 3 -9.56 0.51 4.98
N GLU A 4 -9.48 1.43 5.94
CA GLU A 4 -8.32 2.31 6.13
C GLU A 4 -6.99 1.53 6.16
N ALA A 5 -6.97 0.38 6.85
CA ALA A 5 -5.79 -0.48 6.90
C ALA A 5 -5.37 -0.99 5.50
N GLN A 6 -6.34 -1.35 4.64
CA GLN A 6 -6.05 -1.76 3.26
C GLN A 6 -5.51 -0.59 2.43
N VAL A 7 -6.05 0.62 2.59
CA VAL A 7 -5.56 1.81 1.87
C VAL A 7 -4.15 2.21 2.34
N LYS A 8 -3.87 2.15 3.65
CA LYS A 8 -2.52 2.35 4.20
C LYS A 8 -1.53 1.32 3.66
N ARG A 9 -1.92 0.04 3.62
CA ARG A 9 -1.11 -1.02 3.02
C ARG A 9 -0.86 -0.76 1.54
N TYR A 10 -1.88 -0.38 0.79
CA TYR A 10 -1.76 0.03 -0.61
C TYR A 10 -0.67 1.09 -0.80
N LEU A 11 -0.77 2.22 -0.08
CA LEU A 11 0.21 3.29 -0.14
C LEU A 11 1.62 2.82 0.25
N THR A 12 1.72 2.06 1.34
CA THR A 12 2.99 1.52 1.83
C THR A 12 3.71 0.71 0.76
N TYR A 13 2.98 -0.18 0.08
CA TYR A 13 3.56 -1.08 -0.91
C TYR A 13 4.09 -0.30 -2.11
N TRP A 14 3.31 0.67 -2.60
CA TRP A 14 3.72 1.49 -3.74
C TRP A 14 4.84 2.47 -3.39
N PHE A 15 4.88 3.00 -2.17
CA PHE A 15 6.00 3.80 -1.69
C PHE A 15 7.31 3.03 -1.64
N GLN A 16 7.28 1.72 -1.32
CA GLN A 16 8.47 0.85 -1.36
C GLN A 16 9.00 0.65 -2.79
N LEU A 17 8.15 0.79 -3.80
CA LEU A 17 8.53 0.79 -5.22
C LEU A 17 8.87 2.20 -5.76
N GLY A 18 8.93 3.20 -4.88
CA GLY A 18 9.34 4.57 -5.23
C GLY A 18 8.24 5.47 -5.78
N LYS A 19 6.99 4.97 -5.90
CA LYS A 19 5.83 5.80 -6.25
C LYS A 19 5.59 6.84 -5.16
N LYS A 20 4.94 7.95 -5.51
CA LYS A 20 4.67 9.06 -4.59
C LYS A 20 3.19 9.38 -4.55
N VAL A 21 2.74 10.07 -3.51
CA VAL A 21 1.42 10.71 -3.55
C VAL A 21 1.57 12.10 -4.13
N VAL A 22 0.71 12.44 -5.09
CA VAL A 22 0.69 13.74 -5.77
C VAL A 22 -0.62 14.45 -5.48
N MET A 23 -0.56 15.76 -5.22
CA MET A 23 -1.74 16.61 -5.12
C MET A 23 -2.15 17.12 -6.50
N ARG A 24 -3.45 17.30 -6.74
CA ARG A 24 -4.02 17.78 -8.03
C ARG A 24 -3.43 19.09 -8.53
N ASN A 25 -2.97 19.94 -7.62
CA ASN A 25 -2.31 21.19 -7.97
C ASN A 25 -0.89 20.97 -8.55
N GLY A 26 -0.37 19.74 -8.55
CA GLY A 26 0.91 19.36 -9.15
C GLY A 26 2.14 19.93 -8.43
N PHE A 27 1.94 20.72 -7.37
CA PHE A 27 3.01 21.48 -6.73
C PHE A 27 3.79 20.69 -5.67
N SER A 28 3.30 19.52 -5.24
CA SER A 28 4.07 18.69 -4.30
C SER A 28 3.79 17.19 -4.49
N ALA A 29 4.88 16.44 -4.62
CA ALA A 29 4.90 15.00 -4.52
C ALA A 29 5.47 14.62 -3.15
N MET A 30 4.76 13.78 -2.42
CA MET A 30 5.14 13.33 -1.08
C MET A 30 5.58 11.87 -1.13
N HIS A 31 6.76 11.61 -0.60
CA HIS A 31 7.31 10.28 -0.40
C HIS A 31 7.99 10.25 0.96
N PRO A 32 7.54 9.39 1.89
CA PRO A 32 8.18 9.28 3.19
C PRO A 32 9.56 8.64 3.06
N GLN A 33 10.56 9.23 3.71
CA GLN A 33 11.90 8.63 3.82
C GLN A 33 11.88 7.32 4.61
N SER A 34 11.04 7.25 5.65
CA SER A 34 10.82 6.05 6.45
C SER A 34 9.35 5.66 6.44
N LEU A 35 9.04 4.41 6.09
CA LEU A 35 7.66 3.90 6.08
C LEU A 35 7.24 3.25 7.40
N THR A 36 8.19 2.61 8.08
CA THR A 36 7.90 1.73 9.21
C THR A 36 8.89 1.97 10.34
N ASN A 37 8.40 2.03 11.58
CA ASN A 37 9.21 1.99 12.79
C ASN A 37 8.95 0.69 13.54
N GLY A 38 9.67 -0.37 13.16
CA GLY A 38 9.46 -1.72 13.68
C GLY A 38 8.06 -2.24 13.37
N LYS A 39 7.21 -2.29 14.39
CA LYS A 39 5.86 -2.89 14.32
C LYS A 39 4.78 -1.96 13.78
N HIS A 40 5.07 -0.68 13.62
CA HIS A 40 4.09 0.35 13.26
C HIS A 40 4.57 1.16 12.07
N TYR A 41 3.65 1.91 11.46
CA TYR A 41 4.04 2.94 10.51
C TYR A 41 4.87 4.02 11.20
N SER A 42 5.78 4.62 10.45
CA SER A 42 6.56 5.75 10.95
C SER A 42 5.65 6.96 11.19
N GLN A 43 6.09 7.89 12.03
CA GLN A 43 5.39 9.16 12.23
C GLN A 43 5.32 9.99 10.94
N GLU A 44 6.34 9.88 10.08
CA GLU A 44 6.38 10.54 8.78
C GLU A 44 5.27 10.02 7.86
N PHE A 45 5.11 8.69 7.78
CA PHE A 45 4.03 8.07 7.03
C PHE A 45 2.66 8.48 7.57
N GLU A 46 2.47 8.45 8.90
CA GLU A 46 1.20 8.86 9.50
C GLU A 46 0.89 10.34 9.27
N THR A 47 1.90 11.21 9.23
CA THR A 47 1.73 12.64 8.89
C THR A 47 1.25 12.80 7.45
N ILE A 48 1.88 12.11 6.50
CA ILE A 48 1.42 12.09 5.10
C ILE A 48 0.01 11.53 5.02
N TRP A 49 -0.28 10.44 5.73
CA TRP A 49 -1.62 9.83 5.80
C TRP A 49 -2.69 10.84 6.24
N GLN A 50 -2.46 11.55 7.35
CA GLN A 50 -3.39 12.57 7.83
C GLN A 50 -3.59 13.71 6.83
N LEU A 51 -2.53 14.09 6.12
CA LEU A 51 -2.62 15.14 5.11
C LEU A 51 -3.47 14.68 3.91
N VAL A 52 -3.23 13.48 3.38
CA VAL A 52 -3.89 13.00 2.14
C VAL A 52 -5.38 12.68 2.33
N ILE A 53 -5.82 12.39 3.57
CA ILE A 53 -7.24 12.20 3.89
C ILE A 53 -7.92 13.50 4.35
N SER A 54 -7.15 14.56 4.61
CA SER A 54 -7.71 15.83 5.06
C SER A 54 -8.46 16.52 3.90
N PRO A 55 -9.72 16.93 4.09
CA PRO A 55 -10.49 17.65 3.09
C PRO A 55 -9.82 18.96 2.63
N GLU A 56 -9.00 19.57 3.48
CA GLU A 56 -8.34 20.87 3.22
C GLU A 56 -7.19 20.75 2.20
N THR A 57 -6.59 19.56 2.09
CA THR A 57 -5.46 19.28 1.18
C THR A 57 -5.93 19.17 -0.28
N GLY A 58 -7.20 18.87 -0.50
CA GLY A 58 -7.78 18.61 -1.81
C GLY A 58 -7.47 17.22 -2.35
N ASP A 59 -7.69 17.03 -3.65
CA ASP A 59 -7.57 15.72 -4.31
C ASP A 59 -6.11 15.24 -4.35
N CYS A 60 -5.85 14.11 -3.69
CA CYS A 60 -4.55 13.42 -3.65
C CYS A 60 -4.63 12.07 -4.35
N TYR A 61 -3.59 11.70 -5.11
CA TYR A 61 -3.55 10.49 -5.94
C TYR A 61 -2.23 9.75 -5.74
N LEU A 62 -2.20 8.44 -5.99
CA LEU A 62 -0.92 7.76 -6.21
C LEU A 62 -0.38 8.14 -7.60
N GLU A 63 0.93 8.33 -7.72
CA GLU A 63 1.59 8.64 -8.98
C GLU A 63 1.28 7.61 -10.10
N GLY A 64 0.65 8.09 -11.17
CA GLY A 64 0.20 7.25 -12.29
C GLY A 64 -1.18 6.63 -12.10
N THR A 65 -1.99 7.15 -11.18
CA THR A 65 -3.39 6.74 -10.96
C THR A 65 -4.35 7.92 -11.04
N ASP A 66 -5.63 7.64 -11.29
CA ASP A 66 -6.67 8.65 -11.48
C ASP A 66 -7.63 8.74 -10.29
N GLU A 67 -7.69 7.70 -9.47
CA GLU A 67 -8.53 7.65 -8.28
C GLU A 67 -7.90 8.35 -7.09
N THR A 68 -8.69 9.17 -6.41
CA THR A 68 -8.21 9.87 -5.22
C THR A 68 -8.11 8.93 -4.03
N ILE A 69 -7.17 9.19 -3.13
CA ILE A 69 -7.05 8.45 -1.87
C ILE A 69 -8.34 8.54 -1.03
N ALA A 70 -9.03 9.68 -1.09
CA ALA A 70 -10.33 9.86 -0.45
C ALA A 70 -11.43 8.96 -1.06
N GLU A 71 -11.44 8.77 -2.38
CA GLU A 71 -12.36 7.86 -3.04
C GLU A 71 -12.14 6.41 -2.61
N LEU A 72 -10.88 6.00 -2.42
CA LEU A 72 -10.54 4.63 -1.97
C LEU A 72 -11.14 4.28 -0.61
N LEU A 73 -11.44 5.28 0.23
CA LEU A 73 -12.09 5.11 1.53
C LEU A 73 -13.62 5.01 1.43
N THR A 74 -14.19 5.13 0.24
CA THR A 74 -15.64 5.01 0.02
C THR A 74 -16.03 3.56 -0.29
N PRO A 75 -17.32 3.17 -0.06
CA PRO A 75 -17.81 1.85 -0.41
C PRO A 75 -17.72 1.47 -1.89
N LYS A 76 -17.42 2.44 -2.77
CA LYS A 76 -17.31 2.23 -4.21
C LYS A 76 -16.05 1.47 -4.60
N TRP A 77 -15.05 1.39 -3.72
CA TRP A 77 -13.76 0.79 -4.00
C TRP A 77 -13.45 -0.39 -3.10
N ASP A 78 -12.75 -1.36 -3.67
CA ASP A 78 -12.09 -2.46 -2.99
C ASP A 78 -10.61 -2.48 -3.35
N ILE A 79 -9.79 -3.07 -2.48
CA ILE A 79 -8.36 -3.28 -2.75
C ILE A 79 -8.12 -4.78 -2.88
N LEU A 80 -7.73 -5.21 -4.07
CA LEU A 80 -7.49 -6.60 -4.44
C LEU A 80 -6.05 -6.79 -4.93
N PRO A 81 -5.46 -7.99 -4.78
CA PRO A 81 -4.13 -8.26 -5.31
C PRO A 81 -4.14 -8.26 -6.85
N CYS A 82 -3.09 -7.68 -7.43
CA CYS A 82 -2.83 -7.73 -8.86
C CYS A 82 -2.57 -9.16 -9.32
N SER A 83 -3.31 -9.66 -10.31
CA SER A 83 -3.11 -11.01 -10.85
C SER A 83 -1.71 -11.27 -11.46
N ARG A 84 -0.92 -10.21 -11.72
CA ARG A 84 0.44 -10.32 -12.26
C ARG A 84 1.53 -10.33 -11.19
N CYS A 85 1.35 -9.62 -10.08
CA CYS A 85 2.43 -9.35 -9.13
C CYS A 85 2.00 -9.26 -7.66
N ASP A 86 0.74 -9.60 -7.35
CA ASP A 86 0.11 -9.57 -6.02
C ASP A 86 0.09 -8.20 -5.31
N MET A 87 0.54 -7.14 -5.98
CA MET A 87 0.48 -5.78 -5.48
C MET A 87 -0.97 -5.33 -5.25
N PRO A 88 -1.27 -4.60 -4.17
CA PRO A 88 -2.60 -4.09 -3.91
C PRO A 88 -3.03 -3.11 -5.01
N LEU A 89 -4.21 -3.33 -5.57
CA LEU A 89 -4.83 -2.51 -6.60
C LEU A 89 -6.23 -2.06 -6.20
N PRO A 90 -6.55 -0.77 -6.36
CA PRO A 90 -7.91 -0.29 -6.19
C PRO A 90 -8.77 -0.70 -7.39
N ILE A 91 -9.91 -1.31 -7.09
CA ILE A 91 -10.88 -1.77 -8.07
C ILE A 91 -12.26 -1.24 -7.68
N LYS A 92 -12.99 -0.71 -8.66
CA LYS A 92 -14.38 -0.30 -8.44
C LYS A 92 -15.25 -1.53 -8.21
N THR A 93 -16.03 -1.52 -7.14
CA THR A 93 -17.03 -2.55 -6.80
C THR A 93 -18.09 -2.74 -7.88
N ALA A 94 -18.39 -1.67 -8.63
CA ALA A 94 -19.26 -1.69 -9.79
C ALA A 94 -18.69 -0.82 -10.91
N GLY A 95 -18.79 -1.29 -12.15
CA GLY A 95 -18.28 -0.62 -13.34
C GLY A 95 -17.16 -1.39 -14.02
N ILE A 96 -16.46 -0.71 -14.92
CA ILE A 96 -15.36 -1.29 -15.71
C ILE A 96 -14.08 -1.20 -14.87
N PRO A 97 -13.32 -2.29 -14.71
CA PRO A 97 -12.03 -2.25 -14.04
C PRO A 97 -11.03 -1.37 -14.81
N PRO A 98 -9.99 -0.84 -14.14
CA PRO A 98 -8.95 -0.08 -14.83
C PRO A 98 -8.32 -0.93 -15.94
N THR A 99 -8.03 -0.30 -17.08
CA THR A 99 -7.46 -0.98 -18.26
C THR A 99 -6.02 -1.44 -18.05
N CYS A 100 -5.31 -0.82 -17.10
CA CYS A 100 -3.93 -1.15 -16.79
C CYS A 100 -3.65 -1.06 -15.29
N CYS A 101 -2.73 -1.91 -14.82
CA CYS A 101 -2.20 -1.88 -13.45
C CYS A 101 -1.10 -0.82 -13.34
N PRO A 102 -0.98 -0.07 -12.22
CA PRO A 102 0.14 0.84 -11.95
C PRO A 102 1.52 0.15 -11.96
N CYS A 103 1.55 -1.18 -11.85
CA CYS A 103 2.74 -1.99 -12.02
C CYS A 103 3.28 -2.01 -13.46
N PHE A 104 2.46 -1.69 -14.46
CA PHE A 104 2.88 -1.67 -15.86
C PHE A 104 3.93 -0.60 -16.14
N ASP A 105 3.84 0.54 -15.44
CA ASP A 105 4.76 1.67 -15.62
C ASP A 105 6.09 1.49 -14.87
N LEU A 106 6.27 0.39 -14.14
CA LEU A 106 7.49 0.09 -13.41
C LEU A 106 8.38 -0.86 -14.24
N PRO A 107 9.46 -0.35 -14.87
CA PRO A 107 10.23 -1.10 -15.87
C PRO A 107 10.89 -2.36 -15.33
N THR A 108 11.25 -2.36 -14.05
CA THR A 108 11.94 -3.48 -13.40
C THR A 108 11.01 -4.35 -12.56
N TRP A 109 9.70 -4.12 -12.56
CA TRP A 109 8.73 -4.85 -11.73
C TRP A 109 7.86 -5.82 -12.56
N PRO A 110 7.51 -7.02 -12.06
CA PRO A 110 7.93 -7.62 -10.79
C PRO A 110 9.39 -8.06 -10.80
N ASN A 111 10.13 -7.66 -9.76
CA ASN A 111 11.52 -8.09 -9.57
C ASN A 111 11.57 -9.22 -8.54
N THR A 112 11.94 -10.43 -8.96
CA THR A 112 12.09 -11.57 -8.05
C THR A 112 13.47 -11.63 -7.35
N GLU A 113 14.41 -10.77 -7.74
CA GLU A 113 15.73 -10.66 -7.10
C GLU A 113 15.69 -9.79 -5.83
N LEU A 114 14.68 -8.92 -5.70
CA LEU A 114 14.48 -8.08 -4.53
C LEU A 114 13.31 -8.60 -3.67
N PRO A 115 13.33 -8.37 -2.35
CA PRO A 115 12.19 -8.66 -1.50
C PRO A 115 10.94 -7.92 -1.97
N ALA A 116 9.81 -8.63 -2.01
CA ALA A 116 8.52 -8.02 -2.29
C ALA A 116 8.16 -6.98 -1.21
N PRO A 117 7.34 -5.98 -1.57
CA PRO A 117 6.85 -5.03 -0.59
C PRO A 117 6.15 -5.69 0.59
N ARG A 118 6.35 -5.12 1.78
CA ARG A 118 5.92 -5.71 3.06
C ARG A 118 5.29 -4.69 3.99
N ASP A 119 4.39 -5.20 4.82
CA ASP A 119 3.80 -4.47 5.95
C ASP A 119 4.83 -4.23 7.08
N PRO A 120 4.57 -3.30 8.01
CA PRO A 120 5.31 -3.24 9.28
C PRO A 120 5.27 -4.60 9.99
N VAL A 121 6.43 -5.11 10.39
CA VAL A 121 6.54 -6.47 10.94
C VAL A 121 6.75 -6.42 12.45
N CYS A 122 5.93 -7.19 13.18
CA CYS A 122 6.19 -7.51 14.57
C CYS A 122 7.08 -8.75 14.69
N SER A 123 8.40 -8.55 14.78
CA SER A 123 9.37 -9.66 14.85
C SER A 123 9.07 -10.66 15.96
N GLN A 124 8.53 -10.22 17.10
CA GLN A 124 8.15 -11.11 18.20
C GLN A 124 6.98 -12.03 17.84
N THR A 125 5.97 -11.52 17.14
CA THR A 125 4.81 -12.32 16.70
C THR A 125 5.25 -13.32 15.64
N GLU A 126 6.06 -12.88 14.68
CA GLU A 126 6.59 -13.75 13.62
C GLU A 126 7.47 -14.88 14.20
N LEU A 127 8.42 -14.54 15.07
CA LEU A 127 9.28 -15.53 15.71
C LEU A 127 8.47 -16.53 16.55
N ARG A 128 7.43 -16.06 17.25
CA ARG A 128 6.54 -16.95 18.00
C ARG A 128 5.79 -17.91 17.08
N GLY A 129 5.26 -17.42 15.96
CA GLY A 129 4.63 -18.26 14.95
C GLY A 129 5.57 -19.31 14.35
N ILE A 130 6.85 -18.96 14.14
CA ILE A 130 7.88 -19.92 13.71
C ILE A 130 8.12 -20.98 14.79
N CYS A 131 8.31 -20.58 16.05
CA CYS A 131 8.49 -21.51 17.18
C CYS A 131 7.30 -22.47 17.32
N ASP A 132 6.07 -21.94 17.25
CA ASP A 132 4.84 -22.74 17.36
C ASP A 132 4.74 -23.79 16.24
N ARG A 133 5.17 -23.44 15.02
CA ARG A 133 5.21 -24.37 13.88
C ARG A 133 6.29 -25.44 14.05
N LEU A 134 7.46 -25.08 14.56
CA LEU A 134 8.55 -26.03 14.80
C LEU A 134 8.18 -27.06 15.88
N ASN A 135 7.57 -26.61 16.97
CA ASN A 135 7.12 -27.51 18.06
C ASN A 135 6.07 -28.51 17.56
N LYS A 136 5.15 -28.08 16.70
CA LYS A 136 4.15 -28.98 16.08
C LYS A 136 4.76 -30.04 15.16
N ILE A 137 5.94 -29.78 14.60
CA ILE A 137 6.65 -30.75 13.74
C ILE A 137 7.36 -31.79 14.60
N THR A 138 7.85 -31.42 15.78
CA THR A 138 8.57 -32.33 16.68
C THR A 138 7.67 -33.23 17.53
N ASP A 139 6.39 -32.87 17.70
CA ASP A 139 5.39 -33.69 18.41
C ASP A 139 4.75 -34.79 17.53
N ASN A 140 5.20 -34.95 16.29
CA ASN A 140 4.73 -35.92 15.29
C ASN A 140 5.88 -36.85 14.87
#